data_AF-A0A538IG15-F1
#
_entry.id   AF-A0A538IG15-F1
#
_cell.length_a   1.000
_cell.length_b   1.000
_cell.length_c   1.000
_cell.angle_alpha   90.00
_cell.angle_beta   90.00
_cell.angle_gamma   90.00
#
_symmetry.space_group_name_H-M   'P 1'
#
loop_
_entity.id
_entity.type
_entity.pdbx_description
1 polymer ?
#
loop_
_entity_poly.entity_id
_entity_poly.type
_entity_poly.pdbx_seq_one_letter_code
_entity_poly.pdbx_strand_id
1 'polypeptide(L)'
;MRPILVDDLDGSVHRAYGLLPNMSWVLDRGGAILYKAMWTSAARIGEFLDRRQEQPAGPASATFYAEHLEPLLRDRAAFQRGLERNGPRAAAEFARAEQIWAERARAERRR
;
A
#
# COMPACT_ATOMS: atom_id res chain seq x y z
N MET A 1 7.20 -20.71 3.61
CA MET A 1 6.43 -19.80 4.48
C MET A 1 7.08 -18.43 4.39
N ARG A 2 6.32 -17.32 4.23
CA ARG A 2 6.90 -15.96 4.20
C ARG A 2 7.11 -15.49 5.65
N PRO A 3 8.28 -14.95 6.03
CA PRO A 3 8.46 -14.38 7.37
C PRO A 3 7.46 -13.24 7.60
N ILE A 4 6.82 -13.25 8.76
CA ILE A 4 5.92 -12.19 9.21
C ILE A 4 6.51 -11.64 10.51
N LEU A 5 6.72 -10.33 10.54
CA LEU A 5 7.21 -9.61 11.71
C LEU A 5 6.07 -8.72 12.24
N VAL A 6 6.04 -8.51 13.55
CA VAL A 6 5.08 -7.65 14.23
C VAL A 6 5.86 -6.53 14.91
N ASP A 7 5.37 -5.30 14.78
CA ASP A 7 5.97 -4.13 15.44
C ASP A 7 5.75 -4.19 16.96
N ASP A 8 6.52 -3.40 17.72
CA ASP A 8 6.29 -3.25 19.16
C ASP A 8 5.03 -2.43 19.45
N LEU A 9 4.60 -2.42 20.72
CA LEU A 9 3.40 -1.70 21.15
C LEU A 9 3.56 -0.17 21.07
N ASP A 10 4.80 0.32 21.11
CA ASP A 10 5.08 1.74 20.92
C ASP A 10 5.01 2.14 19.43
N GLY A 11 5.04 1.16 18.52
CA GLY A 11 5.02 1.34 17.08
C GLY A 11 6.34 1.87 16.55
N SER A 12 7.49 1.43 17.08
CA SER A 12 8.81 1.95 16.72
C SER A 12 9.05 1.92 15.21
N VAL A 13 8.72 0.82 14.53
CA VAL A 13 8.90 0.70 13.07
C VAL A 13 7.89 1.58 12.33
N HIS A 14 6.63 1.57 12.75
CA HIS A 14 5.58 2.39 12.15
C HIS A 14 5.90 3.88 12.25
N ARG A 15 6.48 4.35 13.37
CA ARG A 15 6.92 5.75 13.51
C ARG A 15 8.15 6.07 12.66
N ALA A 16 9.13 5.17 12.60
CA ALA A 16 10.37 5.42 11.89
C ALA A 16 10.21 5.36 10.36
N TYR A 17 9.40 4.43 9.86
CA TYR A 17 9.31 4.15 8.43
C TYR A 17 8.02 4.71 7.80
N GLY A 18 6.98 4.90 8.61
CA GLY A 18 5.98 5.97 8.46
C GLY A 18 4.54 5.54 8.76
N LEU A 19 3.66 6.54 8.80
CA LEU A 19 2.43 6.48 9.59
C LEU A 19 1.21 5.91 8.86
N LEU A 20 1.39 5.40 7.64
CA LEU A 20 0.33 4.93 6.78
C LEU A 20 0.19 3.39 6.86
N PRO A 21 -1.03 2.84 7.03
CA PRO A 21 -1.28 1.42 7.37
C PRO A 21 -0.82 0.35 6.37
N ASN A 22 -0.52 0.67 5.11
CA ASN A 22 -0.04 -0.30 4.12
C ASN A 22 1.03 0.29 3.20
N MET A 23 2.11 0.80 3.78
CA MET A 23 3.30 1.18 2.99
C MET A 23 4.12 -0.02 2.54
N SER A 24 4.85 0.15 1.45
CA SER A 24 5.77 -0.86 0.92
C SER A 24 7.14 -0.27 0.65
N TRP A 25 8.18 -1.07 0.91
CA TRP A 25 9.58 -0.75 0.60
C TRP A 25 10.24 -1.89 -0.17
N VAL A 26 11.14 -1.55 -1.09
CA VAL A 26 12.12 -2.50 -1.63
C VAL A 26 13.50 -2.03 -1.20
N LEU A 27 14.24 -2.92 -0.54
CA LEU A 27 15.58 -2.68 -0.03
C LEU A 27 16.58 -3.52 -0.84
N ASP A 28 17.79 -3.00 -1.04
CA ASP A 28 18.90 -3.83 -1.53
C ASP A 28 19.52 -4.68 -0.40
N ARG A 29 20.54 -5.48 -0.74
CA ARG A 29 21.24 -6.31 0.26
C ARG A 29 22.01 -5.50 1.31
N GLY A 30 22.35 -4.24 1.02
CA GLY A 30 23.01 -3.32 1.93
C GLY A 30 22.03 -2.54 2.81
N GLY A 31 20.72 -2.72 2.64
CA GLY A 31 19.69 -1.99 3.37
C GLY A 31 19.34 -0.63 2.77
N ALA A 32 19.85 -0.29 1.58
CA ALA A 32 19.47 0.95 0.91
C ALA A 32 18.04 0.83 0.38
N ILE A 33 17.22 1.87 0.60
CA ILE A 33 15.85 1.93 0.09
C ILE A 33 15.91 2.24 -1.41
N LEU A 34 15.51 1.26 -2.23
CA LEU A 34 15.46 1.40 -3.68
C LEU A 34 14.07 1.82 -4.20
N TYR A 35 13.03 1.53 -3.42
CA TYR A 35 11.65 1.90 -3.71
C TYR A 35 10.88 2.13 -2.40
N LYS A 36 10.05 3.16 -2.37
CA LYS A 36 9.12 3.45 -1.28
C LYS A 36 7.76 3.84 -1.86
N ALA A 37 6.70 3.21 -1.37
CA ALA A 37 5.33 3.59 -1.68
C ALA A 37 4.57 3.88 -0.39
N MET A 38 4.05 5.12 -0.31
CA MET A 38 3.20 5.56 0.79
C MET A 38 1.85 4.83 0.82
N TRP A 39 1.44 4.21 -0.30
CA TRP A 39 0.35 3.26 -0.42
C TRP A 39 0.79 2.09 -1.30
N THR A 40 0.62 0.86 -0.81
CA THR A 40 1.01 -0.34 -1.55
C THR A 40 0.25 -0.44 -2.87
N SER A 41 1.01 -0.56 -3.97
CA SER A 41 0.51 -0.94 -5.29
C SER A 41 1.32 -2.12 -5.80
N ALA A 42 0.68 -3.29 -5.88
CA ALA A 42 1.34 -4.52 -6.35
C ALA A 42 1.85 -4.37 -7.80
N ALA A 43 1.09 -3.69 -8.65
CA ALA A 43 1.50 -3.42 -10.04
C ALA A 43 2.76 -2.57 -10.11
N ARG A 44 2.83 -1.47 -9.35
CA ARG A 44 4.01 -0.57 -9.35
C ARG A 44 5.25 -1.25 -8.76
N ILE A 45 5.07 -2.08 -7.74
CA ILE A 45 6.17 -2.88 -7.17
C ILE A 45 6.67 -3.89 -8.21
N GLY A 46 5.77 -4.57 -8.92
CA GLY A 46 6.13 -5.48 -10.02
C GLY A 46 6.94 -4.78 -11.11
N GLU A 47 6.39 -3.69 -11.67
CA GLU A 47 7.08 -2.87 -12.68
C GLU A 47 8.47 -2.41 -12.23
N PHE A 48 8.61 -2.04 -10.96
CA PHE A 48 9.90 -1.65 -10.39
C PHE A 48 10.89 -2.82 -10.34
N LEU A 49 10.44 -4.00 -9.91
CA LEU A 49 11.26 -5.20 -9.81
C LEU A 49 11.68 -5.71 -11.20
N ASP A 50 10.78 -5.72 -12.17
CA ASP A 50 11.05 -6.13 -13.55
C ASP A 50 12.14 -5.23 -14.15
N ARG A 51 11.97 -3.89 -14.06
CA ARG A 51 13.00 -2.94 -14.51
C ARG A 51 14.34 -3.10 -13.78
N ARG A 52 14.34 -3.57 -12.54
CA ARG A 52 15.57 -3.82 -11.77
C ARG A 52 16.28 -5.11 -12.20
N GLN A 53 15.54 -6.12 -12.62
CA GLN A 53 16.09 -7.36 -13.15
C GLN A 53 16.66 -7.19 -14.56
N GLU A 54 16.01 -6.34 -15.38
CA GLU A 54 16.43 -6.05 -16.76
C GLU A 54 17.65 -5.11 -16.84
N GLN A 55 17.94 -4.35 -15.79
CA GLN A 55 19.10 -3.47 -15.76
C GLN A 55 20.40 -4.28 -15.87
N PRO A 56 21.17 -4.13 -16.97
CA PRO A 56 22.47 -4.78 -17.07
C PRO A 56 23.39 -4.25 -15.97
N ALA A 57 24.38 -5.06 -15.59
CA ALA A 57 25.53 -4.57 -14.80
C ALA A 57 26.31 -3.55 -15.66
N GLY A 58 25.81 -2.31 -15.66
CA GLY A 58 26.37 -1.18 -16.40
C GLY A 58 27.39 -0.40 -15.57
N PRO A 59 28.09 0.58 -16.18
CA PRO A 59 29.01 1.45 -15.46
C PRO A 59 28.29 2.11 -14.28
N ALA A 60 29.03 2.36 -13.19
CA ALA A 60 28.53 2.81 -11.89
C ALA A 60 27.38 3.83 -12.02
N SER A 61 26.15 3.34 -11.95
CA SER A 61 24.97 4.19 -11.99
C SER A 61 24.87 4.90 -10.64
N ALA A 62 24.95 6.23 -10.66
CA ALA A 62 24.65 7.03 -9.49
C ALA A 62 23.15 6.94 -9.20
N THR A 63 22.80 6.61 -7.96
CA THR A 63 21.40 6.65 -7.50
C THR A 63 20.98 8.10 -7.28
N PHE A 64 19.77 8.46 -7.69
CA PHE A 64 19.15 9.74 -7.38
C PHE A 64 17.79 9.53 -6.67
N TYR A 65 17.32 10.57 -5.98
CA TYR A 65 16.03 10.58 -5.30
C TYR A 65 14.98 11.34 -6.12
N ALA A 66 13.77 10.80 -6.20
CA ALA A 66 12.62 11.46 -6.81
C ALA A 66 11.31 11.07 -6.13
N GLU A 67 10.38 12.01 -6.05
CA GLU A 67 9.03 11.80 -5.54
C GLU A 67 8.01 11.88 -6.68
N HIS A 68 7.02 10.99 -6.66
CA HIS A 68 5.97 10.92 -7.66
C HIS A 68 4.61 10.79 -6.96
N LEU A 69 3.64 11.58 -7.41
CA LEU A 69 2.24 11.43 -7.03
C LEU A 69 1.50 10.77 -8.19
N GLU A 70 1.05 9.55 -7.96
CA GLU A 70 0.39 8.73 -8.96
C GLU A 70 -1.11 8.63 -8.66
N PRO A 71 -1.99 8.74 -9.68
CA PRO A 71 -3.41 8.56 -9.47
C PRO A 71 -3.71 7.11 -9.07
N LEU A 72 -4.50 6.96 -8.00
CA LEU A 72 -5.00 5.65 -7.59
C LEU A 72 -6.36 5.38 -8.25
N LEU A 73 -6.37 4.48 -9.24
CA LEU A 73 -7.61 3.98 -9.81
C LEU A 73 -8.32 3.06 -8.82
N ARG A 74 -9.55 3.41 -8.46
CA ARG A 74 -10.38 2.60 -7.56
C ARG A 74 -11.30 1.70 -8.38
N ASP A 75 -10.88 0.46 -8.62
CA ASP A 75 -11.76 -0.57 -9.18
C ASP A 75 -12.67 -1.12 -8.08
N ARG A 76 -13.89 -0.56 -8.00
CA ARG A 76 -14.90 -0.99 -7.02
C ARG A 76 -15.29 -2.45 -7.20
N ALA A 77 -15.34 -2.95 -8.43
CA ALA A 77 -15.73 -4.32 -8.69
C ALA A 77 -14.64 -5.30 -8.23
N ALA A 78 -13.37 -5.00 -8.51
CA ALA A 78 -12.25 -5.79 -7.98
C ALA A 78 -12.18 -5.75 -6.45
N PHE A 79 -12.42 -4.59 -5.86
CA PHE A 79 -12.49 -4.43 -4.41
C PHE A 79 -13.58 -5.33 -3.81
N GLN A 80 -14.79 -5.30 -4.37
CA GLN A 80 -15.91 -6.14 -3.93
C GLN A 80 -15.61 -7.64 -4.05
N ARG A 81 -15.06 -8.08 -5.19
CA ARG A 81 -14.60 -9.48 -5.36
C ARG A 81 -13.56 -9.87 -4.31
N GLY A 82 -12.70 -8.92 -3.91
CA GLY A 82 -11.74 -9.11 -2.83
C GLY A 82 -12.39 -9.34 -1.47
N LEU A 83 -13.42 -8.57 -1.13
CA LEU A 83 -14.19 -8.77 0.11
C LEU A 83 -14.88 -10.13 0.13
N GLU A 84 -15.53 -10.50 -0.97
CA GLU A 84 -16.22 -11.79 -1.11
C GLU A 84 -15.26 -12.98 -0.97
N ARG A 85 -14.07 -12.88 -1.57
CA ARG A 85 -13.01 -13.88 -1.43
C ARG A 85 -12.54 -14.04 0.03
N ASN A 86 -12.56 -12.96 0.82
CA ASN A 86 -12.19 -12.97 2.23
C ASN A 86 -13.34 -13.45 3.14
N GLY A 87 -14.51 -13.79 2.56
CA GLY A 87 -15.64 -14.39 3.24
C GLY A 87 -16.84 -13.44 3.41
N PRO A 88 -18.04 -14.01 3.68
CA PRO A 88 -19.29 -13.25 3.70
C PRO A 88 -19.31 -12.16 4.79
N ARG A 89 -18.59 -12.37 5.90
CA ARG A 89 -18.48 -11.38 6.98
C ARG A 89 -17.78 -10.10 6.51
N ALA A 90 -16.70 -10.20 5.73
CA ALA A 90 -15.96 -9.04 5.25
C ALA A 90 -16.83 -8.16 4.34
N ALA A 91 -17.58 -8.78 3.43
CA ALA A 91 -18.53 -8.07 2.57
C ALA A 91 -19.65 -7.40 3.37
N ALA A 92 -20.24 -8.09 4.35
CA ALA A 92 -21.32 -7.57 5.18
C ALA A 92 -20.88 -6.41 6.09
N GLU A 93 -19.70 -6.53 6.73
CA GLU A 93 -19.16 -5.47 7.59
C GLU A 93 -18.82 -4.21 6.78
N PHE A 94 -18.25 -4.37 5.57
CA PHE A 94 -17.98 -3.23 4.70
C PHE A 94 -19.27 -2.53 4.24
N ALA A 95 -20.29 -3.28 3.81
CA ALA A 95 -21.58 -2.73 3.42
C ALA A 95 -22.24 -1.93 4.58
N ARG A 96 -22.15 -2.44 5.81
CA ARG A 96 -22.61 -1.72 7.00
C ARG A 96 -21.83 -0.42 7.23
N ALA A 97 -20.51 -0.44 7.06
CA ALA A 97 -19.69 0.76 7.19
C ALA A 97 -20.09 1.85 6.18
N GLU A 98 -20.37 1.47 4.92
CA GLU A 98 -20.84 2.41 3.90
C GLU A 98 -22.18 3.07 4.27
N GLN A 99 -23.10 2.32 4.88
CA GLN A 99 -24.37 2.87 5.40
C GLN A 99 -24.14 3.93 6.48
N ILE A 100 -23.28 3.61 7.46
CA ILE A 100 -22.93 4.53 8.56
C ILE A 100 -22.30 5.82 7.99
N TRP A 101 -21.39 5.69 7.02
CA TRP A 101 -20.76 6.86 6.39
C TRP A 101 -21.77 7.70 5.60
N ALA A 102 -22.69 7.07 4.88
CA ALA A 102 -23.73 7.78 4.15
C ALA A 102 -24.67 8.55 5.08
N GLU A 103 -25.04 7.97 6.22
CA GLU A 103 -25.85 8.62 7.26
C GLU A 103 -25.14 9.85 7.85
N ARG A 104 -23.85 9.70 8.22
CA ARG A 104 -23.04 10.81 8.74
C ARG A 104 -22.93 11.96 7.74
N ALA A 105 -22.61 11.65 6.48
CA ALA A 105 -22.51 12.65 5.43
C ALA A 105 -23.86 13.36 5.16
N ARG A 106 -24.99 12.67 5.35
CA ARG A 106 -26.33 13.30 5.27
C ARG A 106 -26.59 14.23 6.46
N ALA A 107 -26.19 13.83 7.67
CA ALA A 107 -26.35 14.65 8.87
C ALA A 107 -25.50 15.92 8.83
N GLU A 108 -24.27 15.83 8.32
CA GLU A 108 -23.38 17.00 8.15
C GLU A 108 -23.92 18.00 7.13
N ARG A 109 -24.48 17.53 6.01
CA ARG A 109 -25.09 18.41 4.99
C ARG A 109 -26.38 19.11 5.43
N ARG A 110 -26.98 18.69 6.55
CA ARG A 110 -28.20 19.28 7.12
C ARG A 110 -27.90 20.32 8.22
N ARG A 111 -26.63 20.49 8.61
CA ARG A 111 -26.15 21.53 9.53
C ARG A 111 -25.66 22.72 8.72
#